data_AF-A0AAV0ZZ61-F1
#
_entry.id   AF-A0AAV0ZZ61-F1
#
_cell.length_a   1.000
_cell.length_b   1.000
_cell.length_c   1.000
_cell.angle_alpha   90.00
_cell.angle_beta   90.00
_cell.angle_gamma   90.00
#
_symmetry.space_group_name_H-M   'P 1'
#
loop_
_entity.id
_entity.type
_entity.pdbx_description
1 polymer ?
#
loop_
_entity_poly.entity_id
_entity_poly.type
_entity_poly.pdbx_seq_one_letter_code
_entity_poly.pdbx_strand_id
1 'polypeptide(L)'
;MYSNRLLSKKRAHYLYELEMMDGQNITSFLGVMEETTGGMAVTLPLDLVAEFLCRLPVKSLLRLRCVCKSWNNLISNDLDFTRKHLHLSTKRQTLITSTFSRSKELTVTSYPLDSLQLHSIFTTNATQLVRSPLNPHYCDDIIASCDGLICLANNCHVVLWNPSIRKLKKLPSLEIPQPRGRVTYAFGCDPFINSYKVVSVFCCDFESLTIDMKGCKSQVKIYTLGTHSWRRIQDFPPCMVPCGEPGITISGTVNWFAYSDAVLSSSQVIVSLDLETESYRQISQPDYGMQVNLTLGIMRDCLCVFSHSHSFNDVWLLQKCGNKESWIKLIRLPYFGDHDYFIHHPKIVYISEDDNHVLLYFKDFSKLKWVVYDFKNEAVESIKIQDMSLIDSFVYIESLILLGF
;
A
#
# COMPACT_ATOMS: atom_id res chain seq x y z
N MET A 1 -29.96 -16.64 -34.12
CA MET A 1 -30.11 -16.16 -32.73
C MET A 1 -30.09 -17.28 -31.66
N TYR A 2 -30.38 -18.56 -31.98
CA TYR A 2 -30.28 -19.66 -31.01
C TYR A 2 -28.83 -20.14 -30.72
N SER A 3 -27.90 -20.00 -31.66
CA SER A 3 -26.48 -20.38 -31.51
C SER A 3 -25.75 -19.57 -30.42
N ASN A 4 -25.97 -18.25 -30.37
CA ASN A 4 -25.30 -17.37 -29.39
C ASN A 4 -25.75 -17.60 -27.94
N ARG A 5 -26.98 -18.08 -27.71
CA ARG A 5 -27.48 -18.40 -26.35
C ARG A 5 -26.97 -19.74 -25.81
N LEU A 6 -26.67 -20.71 -26.67
CA LEU A 6 -26.03 -21.98 -26.27
C LEU A 6 -24.54 -21.80 -26.00
N LEU A 7 -23.85 -20.99 -26.80
CA LEU A 7 -22.46 -20.59 -26.56
C LEU A 7 -22.30 -19.80 -25.25
N SER A 8 -23.26 -18.94 -24.88
CA SER A 8 -23.19 -18.19 -23.63
C SER A 8 -23.42 -19.05 -22.37
N LYS A 9 -24.32 -20.06 -22.43
CA LYS A 9 -24.56 -20.99 -21.32
C LYS A 9 -23.40 -21.98 -21.13
N LYS A 10 -22.81 -22.50 -22.22
CA LYS A 10 -21.61 -23.33 -22.14
C LYS A 10 -20.40 -22.53 -21.61
N ARG A 11 -20.23 -21.28 -22.04
CA ARG A 11 -19.21 -20.37 -21.49
C ARG A 11 -19.32 -20.17 -19.98
N ALA A 12 -20.54 -19.97 -19.46
CA ALA A 12 -20.75 -19.80 -18.02
C ALA A 12 -20.44 -21.06 -17.21
N HIS A 13 -20.72 -22.25 -17.77
CA HIS A 13 -20.41 -23.53 -17.12
C HIS A 13 -18.90 -23.81 -17.07
N TYR A 14 -18.16 -23.54 -18.15
CA TYR A 14 -16.71 -23.71 -18.19
C TYR A 14 -15.94 -22.68 -17.34
N LEU A 15 -16.49 -21.47 -17.18
CA LEU A 15 -15.97 -20.46 -16.26
C LEU A 15 -16.06 -20.93 -14.79
N TYR A 16 -17.16 -21.57 -14.43
CA TYR A 16 -17.37 -22.12 -13.08
C TYR A 16 -16.43 -23.30 -12.77
N GLU A 17 -16.17 -24.17 -13.75
CA GLU A 17 -15.21 -25.27 -13.57
C GLU A 17 -13.76 -24.78 -13.43
N LEU A 18 -13.36 -23.76 -14.19
CA LEU A 18 -12.00 -23.18 -14.12
C LEU A 18 -11.71 -22.43 -12.81
N GLU A 19 -12.73 -21.79 -12.20
CA GLU A 19 -12.58 -21.13 -10.89
C GLU A 19 -12.38 -22.11 -9.73
N MET A 20 -12.81 -23.37 -9.91
CA MET A 20 -12.75 -24.43 -8.89
C MET A 20 -11.55 -25.38 -9.07
N MET A 21 -10.71 -25.16 -10.09
CA MET A 21 -9.63 -26.06 -10.49
C MET A 21 -8.25 -25.56 -10.04
N ASP A 22 -7.51 -26.42 -9.35
CA ASP A 22 -6.08 -26.22 -9.11
C ASP A 22 -5.29 -26.16 -10.44
N GLY A 23 -4.13 -25.50 -10.45
CA GLY A 23 -3.38 -25.20 -11.68
C GLY A 23 -3.02 -26.39 -12.59
N GLN A 24 -2.99 -27.63 -12.08
CA GLN A 24 -2.81 -28.84 -12.89
C GLN A 24 -4.08 -29.26 -13.66
N ASN A 25 -5.26 -28.95 -13.11
CA ASN A 25 -6.55 -29.23 -13.72
C ASN A 25 -6.91 -28.19 -14.80
N ILE A 26 -6.42 -26.95 -14.67
CA ILE A 26 -6.53 -25.92 -15.71
C ILE A 26 -5.75 -26.34 -16.96
N THR A 27 -4.55 -26.91 -16.80
CA THR A 27 -3.73 -27.39 -17.93
C THR A 27 -4.34 -28.59 -18.64
N SER A 28 -4.93 -29.54 -17.91
CA SER A 28 -5.64 -30.67 -18.54
C SER A 28 -6.93 -30.21 -19.21
N PHE A 29 -7.67 -29.28 -18.62
CA PHE A 29 -8.89 -28.72 -19.20
C PHE A 29 -8.62 -27.92 -20.48
N LEU A 30 -7.55 -27.12 -20.52
CA LEU A 30 -7.13 -26.39 -21.74
C LEU A 30 -6.53 -27.34 -22.79
N GLY A 31 -5.77 -28.37 -22.38
CA GLY A 31 -5.27 -29.42 -23.30
C GLY A 31 -6.38 -30.30 -23.89
N VAL A 32 -7.43 -30.59 -23.13
CA VAL A 32 -8.64 -31.30 -23.63
C VAL A 32 -9.39 -30.45 -24.66
N MET A 33 -9.36 -29.12 -24.56
CA MET A 33 -9.90 -28.24 -25.61
C MET A 33 -9.07 -28.24 -26.90
N GLU A 34 -7.77 -28.56 -26.84
CA GLU A 34 -6.93 -28.76 -28.02
C GLU A 34 -7.16 -30.14 -28.68
N GLU A 35 -7.44 -31.19 -27.89
CA GLU A 35 -7.60 -32.56 -28.42
C GLU A 35 -9.02 -32.92 -28.91
N THR A 36 -10.08 -32.24 -28.46
CA THR A 36 -11.46 -32.69 -28.69
C THR A 36 -12.13 -32.23 -30.00
N THR A 37 -11.38 -31.72 -30.98
CA THR A 37 -11.92 -31.47 -32.34
C THR A 37 -11.04 -32.11 -33.41
N GLY A 38 -11.38 -33.36 -33.77
CA GLY A 38 -10.75 -34.06 -34.88
C GLY A 38 -10.77 -33.22 -36.16
N GLY A 39 -9.58 -32.80 -36.60
CA GLY A 39 -9.33 -32.24 -37.94
C GLY A 39 -9.02 -30.74 -38.04
N MET A 40 -9.27 -29.93 -37.01
CA MET A 40 -8.86 -28.52 -36.98
C MET A 40 -8.56 -28.13 -35.54
N ALA A 41 -7.30 -27.89 -35.21
CA ALA A 41 -6.94 -27.31 -33.92
C ALA A 41 -7.63 -25.94 -33.81
N VAL A 42 -8.72 -25.87 -33.04
CA VAL A 42 -9.37 -24.60 -32.69
C VAL A 42 -8.45 -23.91 -31.70
N THR A 43 -7.46 -23.19 -32.22
CA THR A 43 -6.60 -22.35 -31.41
C THR A 43 -7.46 -21.22 -30.86
N LEU A 44 -7.64 -21.22 -29.54
CA LEU A 44 -8.34 -20.13 -28.87
C LEU A 44 -7.55 -18.83 -29.14
N PRO A 45 -8.19 -17.75 -29.63
CA PRO A 45 -7.52 -16.48 -29.85
C PRO A 45 -6.75 -16.04 -28.59
N LEU A 46 -5.52 -15.55 -28.78
CA LEU A 46 -4.65 -15.16 -27.66
C LEU A 46 -5.30 -14.12 -26.76
N ASP A 47 -6.10 -13.22 -27.33
CA ASP A 47 -6.86 -12.22 -26.59
C ASP A 47 -7.82 -12.85 -25.58
N LEU A 48 -8.55 -13.91 -25.99
CA LEU A 48 -9.46 -14.64 -25.10
C LEU A 48 -8.67 -15.34 -24.00
N VAL A 49 -7.55 -15.98 -24.35
CA VAL A 49 -6.66 -16.60 -23.36
C VAL A 49 -6.17 -15.58 -22.35
N ALA A 50 -5.75 -14.39 -22.80
CA ALA A 50 -5.33 -13.30 -21.94
C ALA A 50 -6.44 -12.87 -20.97
N GLU A 51 -7.69 -12.83 -21.40
CA GLU A 51 -8.83 -12.51 -20.52
C GLU A 51 -9.03 -13.54 -19.41
N PHE A 52 -8.86 -14.83 -19.71
CA PHE A 52 -8.95 -15.89 -18.70
C PHE A 52 -7.76 -15.83 -17.74
N LEU A 53 -6.54 -15.75 -18.27
CA LEU A 53 -5.33 -15.69 -17.47
C LEU A 53 -5.31 -14.46 -16.54
N CYS A 54 -5.77 -13.29 -17.00
CA CYS A 54 -5.86 -12.08 -16.17
C CYS A 54 -6.70 -12.26 -14.89
N ARG A 55 -7.58 -13.26 -14.83
CA ARG A 55 -8.41 -13.56 -13.66
C ARG A 55 -7.79 -14.57 -12.71
N LEU A 56 -6.64 -15.15 -13.03
CA LEU A 56 -6.00 -16.12 -12.16
C LEU A 56 -5.12 -15.45 -11.09
N PRO A 57 -4.94 -16.06 -9.90
CA PRO A 57 -3.96 -15.61 -8.92
C PRO A 57 -2.53 -15.63 -9.47
N VAL A 58 -1.64 -14.78 -8.94
CA VAL A 58 -0.26 -14.67 -9.46
C VAL A 58 0.47 -16.00 -9.37
N LYS A 59 0.29 -16.75 -8.28
CA LYS A 59 0.90 -18.07 -8.09
C LYS A 59 0.56 -19.06 -9.22
N SER A 60 -0.69 -19.04 -9.69
CA SER A 60 -1.13 -19.88 -10.80
C SER A 60 -0.51 -19.42 -12.11
N LEU A 61 -0.51 -18.11 -12.38
CA LEU A 61 0.12 -17.55 -13.58
C LEU A 61 1.61 -17.88 -13.67
N LEU A 62 2.34 -17.79 -12.57
CA LEU A 62 3.76 -18.15 -12.54
C LEU A 62 4.01 -19.62 -12.90
N ARG A 63 3.10 -20.54 -12.55
CA ARG A 63 3.16 -21.94 -12.98
C ARG A 63 2.86 -22.07 -14.48
N LEU A 64 1.87 -21.33 -14.98
CA LEU A 64 1.45 -21.40 -16.39
C LEU A 64 2.51 -20.88 -17.38
N ARG A 65 3.54 -20.18 -16.90
CA ARG A 65 4.71 -19.80 -17.71
C ARG A 65 5.44 -20.98 -18.33
N CYS A 66 5.36 -22.18 -17.75
CA CYS A 66 6.03 -23.36 -18.30
C CYS A 66 5.22 -24.09 -19.39
N VAL A 67 3.97 -23.68 -19.65
CA VAL A 67 3.07 -24.38 -20.59
C VAL A 67 3.50 -24.12 -22.04
N CYS A 68 3.64 -22.86 -22.46
CA CYS A 68 4.12 -22.51 -23.79
C CYS A 68 4.83 -21.16 -23.84
N LYS A 69 5.59 -20.91 -24.92
CA LYS A 69 6.34 -19.66 -25.12
C LYS A 69 5.43 -18.43 -25.16
N SER A 70 4.27 -18.53 -25.81
CA SER A 70 3.31 -17.42 -25.92
C SER A 70 2.78 -16.98 -24.57
N TRP A 71 2.42 -17.93 -23.68
CA TRP A 71 1.93 -17.62 -22.34
C TRP A 71 3.05 -17.09 -21.44
N ASN A 72 4.25 -17.67 -21.53
CA ASN A 72 5.39 -17.12 -20.80
C ASN A 72 5.66 -15.66 -21.19
N ASN A 73 5.61 -15.35 -22.49
CA ASN A 73 5.82 -13.99 -22.98
C ASN A 73 4.71 -13.05 -22.51
N LEU A 74 3.45 -13.46 -22.63
CA LEU A 74 2.28 -12.70 -22.16
C LEU A 74 2.37 -12.41 -20.65
N ILE A 75 2.68 -13.41 -19.83
CA ILE A 75 2.72 -13.27 -18.37
C ILE A 75 3.96 -12.48 -17.90
N SER A 76 5.10 -12.62 -18.58
CA SER A 76 6.37 -12.05 -18.11
C SER A 76 6.69 -10.68 -18.70
N ASN A 77 6.25 -10.39 -19.92
CA ASN A 77 6.78 -9.26 -20.70
C ASN A 77 5.68 -8.31 -21.23
N ASP A 78 4.41 -8.72 -21.20
CA ASP A 78 3.31 -7.88 -21.68
C ASP A 78 2.81 -6.94 -20.58
N LEU A 79 3.04 -5.65 -20.80
CA LEU A 79 2.67 -4.59 -19.86
C LEU A 79 1.15 -4.39 -19.77
N ASP A 80 0.42 -4.57 -20.86
CA ASP A 80 -1.03 -4.41 -20.87
C ASP A 80 -1.71 -5.57 -20.14
N PHE A 81 -1.19 -6.79 -20.30
CA PHE A 81 -1.59 -7.93 -19.50
C PHE A 81 -1.35 -7.69 -18.00
N THR A 82 -0.15 -7.21 -17.63
CA THR A 82 0.20 -6.92 -16.24
C THR A 82 -0.72 -5.85 -15.64
N ARG A 83 -1.02 -4.78 -16.38
CA ARG A 83 -1.92 -3.71 -15.94
C ARG A 83 -3.36 -4.21 -15.79
N LYS A 84 -3.86 -4.98 -16.76
CA LYS A 84 -5.21 -5.58 -16.72
C LYS A 84 -5.33 -6.56 -15.54
N HIS A 85 -4.33 -7.39 -15.31
CA HIS A 85 -4.27 -8.30 -14.18
C HIS A 85 -4.24 -7.57 -12.83
N LEU A 86 -3.42 -6.52 -12.71
CA LEU A 86 -3.36 -5.69 -11.50
C LEU A 86 -4.72 -5.05 -11.18
N HIS A 87 -5.37 -4.46 -12.18
CA HIS A 87 -6.69 -3.85 -12.03
C HIS A 87 -7.73 -4.86 -11.53
N LEU A 88 -7.72 -6.09 -12.06
CA LEU A 88 -8.62 -7.16 -11.59
C LEU A 88 -8.25 -7.70 -10.21
N SER A 89 -6.97 -7.65 -9.84
CA SER A 89 -6.49 -8.09 -8.52
C SER A 89 -6.87 -7.15 -7.39
N THR A 90 -7.31 -5.92 -7.67
CA THR A 90 -7.93 -5.02 -6.67
C THR A 90 -9.15 -5.63 -5.98
N LYS A 91 -9.80 -6.63 -6.60
CA LYS A 91 -10.92 -7.39 -6.04
C LYS A 91 -10.48 -8.56 -5.16
N ARG A 92 -9.18 -8.89 -5.13
CA ARG A 92 -8.58 -9.97 -4.36
C ARG A 92 -7.57 -9.38 -3.39
N GLN A 93 -8.11 -8.73 -2.38
CA GLN A 93 -7.33 -8.08 -1.36
C GLN A 93 -6.86 -9.10 -0.33
N THR A 94 -5.69 -8.83 0.22
CA THR A 94 -5.16 -9.56 1.36
C THR A 94 -4.67 -8.54 2.37
N LEU A 95 -4.80 -8.89 3.65
CA LEU A 95 -4.23 -8.10 4.70
C LEU A 95 -2.77 -8.51 4.89
N ILE A 96 -1.85 -7.56 4.79
CA ILE A 96 -0.46 -7.79 5.17
C ILE A 96 -0.22 -7.19 6.55
N THR A 97 0.44 -7.96 7.40
CA THR A 97 0.92 -7.54 8.71
C THR A 97 2.43 -7.68 8.79
N SER A 98 3.08 -6.77 9.50
CA SER A 98 4.52 -6.84 9.74
C SER A 98 4.87 -6.87 11.23
N THR A 99 5.71 -7.81 11.64
CA THR A 99 6.09 -7.99 13.04
C THR A 99 7.61 -8.03 13.20
N PHE A 100 8.11 -7.57 14.35
CA PHE A 100 9.49 -7.82 14.76
C PHE A 100 9.54 -9.02 15.69
N SER A 101 10.38 -9.99 15.37
CA SER A 101 10.73 -11.04 16.33
C SER A 101 11.61 -10.48 17.46
N ARG A 102 11.79 -11.27 18.53
CA ARG A 102 12.77 -10.95 19.59
C ARG A 102 14.21 -10.85 19.06
N SER A 103 14.51 -11.47 17.92
CA SER A 103 15.80 -11.35 17.22
C SER A 103 15.90 -10.14 16.29
N LYS A 104 14.93 -9.20 16.36
CA LYS A 104 14.85 -7.99 15.51
C LYS A 104 14.71 -8.29 14.01
N GLU A 105 14.19 -9.46 13.67
CA GLU A 105 13.89 -9.79 12.28
C GLU A 105 12.49 -9.33 11.91
N LEU A 106 12.37 -8.57 10.83
CA LEU A 106 11.10 -8.23 10.22
C LEU A 106 10.48 -9.49 9.58
N THR A 107 9.27 -9.82 10.01
CA THR A 107 8.44 -10.86 9.39
C THR A 107 7.23 -10.20 8.77
N VAL A 108 6.94 -10.57 7.53
CA VAL A 108 5.74 -10.11 6.81
C VAL A 108 4.83 -11.31 6.57
N THR A 109 3.58 -11.18 6.99
CA THR A 109 2.57 -12.24 6.95
C THR A 109 1.34 -11.74 6.21
N SER A 110 0.79 -12.56 5.31
CA SER A 110 -0.46 -12.27 4.61
C SER A 110 -1.62 -13.11 5.13
N TYR A 111 -2.78 -12.48 5.24
CA TYR A 111 -4.06 -13.08 5.57
C TYR A 111 -5.04 -12.80 4.43
N PRO A 112 -5.83 -13.78 3.98
CA PRO A 112 -6.97 -13.52 3.09
C PRO A 112 -7.88 -12.46 3.72
N LEU A 113 -8.19 -11.41 2.96
CA LEU A 113 -9.14 -10.39 3.39
C LEU A 113 -10.49 -10.69 2.75
N ASP A 114 -11.41 -11.20 3.56
CA ASP A 114 -12.83 -11.32 3.18
C ASP A 114 -13.59 -10.15 3.81
N SER A 115 -14.09 -9.24 2.97
CA SER A 115 -14.83 -8.06 3.41
C SER A 115 -16.12 -8.41 4.14
N LEU A 116 -16.67 -9.61 3.93
CA LEU A 116 -17.87 -10.10 4.61
C LEU A 116 -17.55 -10.74 5.97
N GLN A 117 -16.28 -11.06 6.24
CA GLN A 117 -15.85 -11.77 7.45
C GLN A 117 -14.65 -11.10 8.12
N LEU A 118 -14.70 -9.77 8.29
CA LEU A 118 -13.60 -9.01 8.91
C LEU A 118 -13.25 -9.52 10.32
N HIS A 119 -14.22 -10.06 11.06
CA HIS A 119 -14.04 -10.56 12.43
C HIS A 119 -13.20 -11.84 12.50
N SER A 120 -13.08 -12.60 11.40
CA SER A 120 -12.40 -13.89 11.35
C SER A 120 -11.05 -13.85 10.61
N ILE A 121 -10.59 -12.68 10.14
CA ILE A 121 -9.38 -12.53 9.29
C ILE A 121 -8.19 -13.30 9.88
N PHE A 122 -7.92 -13.17 11.18
CA PHE A 122 -6.76 -13.78 11.84
C PHE A 122 -6.97 -15.25 12.26
N THR A 123 -8.15 -15.81 12.04
CA THR A 123 -8.42 -17.25 12.27
C THR A 123 -8.15 -18.10 11.03
N THR A 124 -7.95 -17.46 9.88
CA THR A 124 -7.63 -18.12 8.61
C THR A 124 -6.14 -18.50 8.52
N ASN A 125 -5.80 -19.41 7.59
CA ASN A 125 -4.43 -19.84 7.37
C ASN A 125 -3.55 -18.67 6.91
N ALA A 126 -2.74 -18.16 7.83
CA ALA A 126 -1.73 -17.15 7.56
C ALA A 126 -0.62 -17.71 6.66
N THR A 127 -0.13 -16.92 5.71
CA THR A 127 1.05 -17.28 4.91
C THR A 127 2.19 -16.33 5.23
N GLN A 128 3.32 -16.85 5.72
CA GLN A 128 4.54 -16.07 5.90
C GLN A 128 5.14 -15.76 4.52
N LEU A 129 5.24 -14.48 4.17
CA LEU A 129 5.73 -14.03 2.87
C LEU A 129 7.25 -13.81 2.86
N VAL A 130 7.83 -13.29 3.95
CA VAL A 130 9.26 -12.95 4.05
C VAL A 130 9.83 -13.11 5.47
N ARG A 131 11.14 -13.37 5.51
CA ARG A 131 12.07 -13.07 6.62
C ARG A 131 13.05 -12.00 6.10
N SER A 132 13.27 -10.92 6.87
CA SER A 132 13.86 -9.66 6.39
C SER A 132 14.99 -9.81 5.35
N PRO A 133 14.89 -9.12 4.18
CA PRO A 133 15.96 -9.05 3.20
C PRO A 133 17.08 -8.07 3.60
N LEU A 134 16.85 -7.24 4.63
CA LEU A 134 17.79 -6.27 5.17
C LEU A 134 18.36 -6.78 6.50
N ASN A 135 19.57 -6.35 6.85
CA ASN A 135 20.27 -6.85 8.02
C ASN A 135 19.46 -6.52 9.30
N PRO A 136 19.12 -7.51 10.17
CA PRO A 136 18.27 -7.35 11.36
C PRO A 136 18.77 -6.35 12.42
N HIS A 137 19.94 -5.74 12.23
CA HIS A 137 20.48 -4.73 13.13
C HIS A 137 19.92 -3.32 12.92
N TYR A 138 19.21 -3.06 11.82
CA TYR A 138 18.55 -1.78 11.55
C TYR A 138 17.04 -1.98 11.54
N CYS A 139 16.31 -1.11 12.23
CA CYS A 139 14.85 -1.11 12.18
C CYS A 139 14.42 -0.82 10.73
N ASP A 140 13.97 -1.87 10.04
CA ASP A 140 13.35 -1.76 8.73
C ASP A 140 11.91 -1.34 8.93
N ASP A 141 11.56 -0.13 8.48
CA ASP A 141 10.18 0.33 8.47
C ASP A 141 9.57 0.03 7.10
N ILE A 142 8.32 -0.43 7.12
CA ILE A 142 7.52 -0.46 5.90
C ILE A 142 7.12 0.97 5.60
N ILE A 143 7.53 1.45 4.43
CA ILE A 143 7.27 2.83 4.01
C ILE A 143 5.88 2.93 3.39
N ALA A 144 5.58 2.05 2.44
CA ALA A 144 4.27 1.97 1.80
C ALA A 144 4.14 0.68 0.97
N SER A 145 2.91 0.40 0.57
CA SER A 145 2.55 -0.56 -0.47
C SER A 145 1.90 0.17 -1.64
N CYS A 146 2.29 -0.17 -2.86
CA CYS A 146 1.72 0.41 -4.09
C CYS A 146 1.72 -0.65 -5.19
N ASP A 147 0.55 -0.93 -5.78
CA ASP A 147 0.38 -1.89 -6.87
C ASP A 147 1.00 -3.27 -6.62
N GLY A 148 0.93 -3.77 -5.39
CA GLY A 148 1.54 -5.04 -5.00
C GLY A 148 3.07 -5.02 -4.86
N LEU A 149 3.69 -3.84 -4.93
CA LEU A 149 5.06 -3.62 -4.51
C LEU A 149 5.09 -3.08 -3.08
N ILE A 150 6.03 -3.56 -2.28
CA ILE A 150 6.29 -3.11 -0.91
C ILE A 150 7.64 -2.39 -0.91
N CYS A 151 7.66 -1.18 -0.34
CA CYS A 151 8.89 -0.44 -0.10
C CYS A 151 9.29 -0.57 1.37
N LEU A 152 10.47 -1.12 1.60
CA LEU A 152 11.11 -1.23 2.90
C LEU A 152 12.27 -0.25 2.93
N ALA A 153 12.43 0.50 4.02
CA ALA A 153 13.59 1.35 4.17
C ALA A 153 14.04 1.46 5.63
N ASN A 154 15.32 1.80 5.77
CA ASN A 154 15.89 2.34 6.99
C ASN A 154 16.61 3.65 6.64
N ASN A 155 17.37 4.23 7.57
CA ASN A 155 18.03 5.51 7.33
C ASN A 155 18.91 5.54 6.06
N CYS A 156 19.52 4.44 5.63
CA CYS A 156 20.52 4.43 4.55
C CYS A 156 20.17 3.54 3.36
N HIS A 157 19.24 2.60 3.52
CA HIS A 157 18.96 1.57 2.54
C HIS A 157 17.47 1.50 2.24
N VAL A 158 17.17 1.30 0.96
CA VAL A 158 15.82 1.07 0.47
C VAL A 158 15.80 -0.23 -0.32
N VAL A 159 14.76 -1.03 -0.11
CA VAL A 159 14.48 -2.26 -0.85
C VAL A 159 13.05 -2.20 -1.36
N LEU A 160 12.90 -2.40 -2.67
CA LEU A 160 11.61 -2.68 -3.28
C LEU A 160 11.43 -4.18 -3.37
N TRP A 161 10.24 -4.65 -3.04
CA TRP A 161 9.92 -6.06 -2.98
C TRP A 161 8.56 -6.32 -3.62
N ASN A 162 8.50 -7.30 -4.52
CA ASN A 162 7.26 -7.91 -4.99
C ASN A 162 7.14 -9.31 -4.35
N PRO A 163 6.31 -9.47 -3.30
CA PRO A 163 6.04 -10.76 -2.67
C PRO A 163 5.50 -11.82 -3.63
N SER A 164 4.59 -11.43 -4.52
CA SER A 164 3.85 -12.33 -5.39
C SER A 164 4.73 -13.05 -6.41
N ILE A 165 5.79 -12.39 -6.89
CA ILE A 165 6.79 -12.99 -7.79
C ILE A 165 8.12 -13.32 -7.08
N ARG A 166 8.20 -13.08 -5.76
CA ARG A 166 9.39 -13.31 -4.93
C ARG A 166 10.65 -12.63 -5.46
N LYS A 167 10.52 -11.40 -5.94
CA LYS A 167 11.64 -10.59 -6.43
C LYS A 167 11.85 -9.40 -5.53
N LEU A 168 13.11 -9.15 -5.19
CA LEU A 168 13.53 -7.99 -4.41
C LEU A 168 14.60 -7.22 -5.19
N LYS A 169 14.63 -5.90 -5.00
CA LYS A 169 15.64 -5.02 -5.57
C LYS A 169 16.11 -4.05 -4.50
N LYS A 170 17.38 -4.17 -4.14
CA LYS A 170 18.06 -3.19 -3.29
C LYS A 170 18.41 -1.97 -4.14
N LEU A 171 18.02 -0.79 -3.68
CA LEU A 171 18.35 0.45 -4.36
C LEU A 171 19.80 0.87 -4.06
N PRO A 172 20.41 1.71 -4.91
CA PRO A 172 21.71 2.31 -4.63
C PRO A 172 21.71 3.01 -3.26
N SER A 173 22.88 3.09 -2.62
CA SER A 173 23.03 3.83 -1.36
C SER A 173 22.64 5.30 -1.55
N LEU A 174 21.99 5.89 -0.54
CA LEU A 174 21.62 7.31 -0.58
C LEU A 174 22.81 8.26 -0.46
N GLU A 175 24.00 7.78 -0.06
CA GLU A 175 25.19 8.60 0.22
C GLU A 175 24.83 9.81 1.10
N ILE A 176 24.36 9.52 2.32
CA ILE A 176 23.88 10.55 3.23
C ILE A 176 25.07 11.41 3.67
N PRO A 177 24.96 12.75 3.58
CA PRO A 177 26.09 13.64 3.81
C PRO A 177 26.57 13.70 5.27
N GLN A 178 25.76 13.28 6.26
CA GLN A 178 26.12 13.34 7.68
C GLN A 178 25.54 12.18 8.50
N PRO A 179 26.23 11.71 9.56
CA PRO A 179 25.73 10.64 10.43
C PRO A 179 24.61 11.07 11.38
N ARG A 180 24.37 12.37 11.52
CA ARG A 180 23.34 12.95 12.41
C ARG A 180 22.24 13.60 11.57
N GLY A 181 21.19 12.84 11.28
CA GLY A 181 19.99 13.31 10.61
C GLY A 181 18.97 12.20 10.47
N ARG A 182 17.73 12.56 10.11
CA ARG A 182 16.66 11.58 9.84
C ARG A 182 16.29 11.62 8.37
N VAL A 183 15.94 10.46 7.82
CA VAL A 183 15.38 10.36 6.48
C VAL A 183 13.92 9.94 6.61
N THR A 184 13.01 10.72 6.03
CA THR A 184 11.66 10.24 5.74
C THR A 184 11.56 9.84 4.27
N TYR A 185 10.70 8.87 4.00
CA TYR A 185 10.53 8.31 2.68
C TYR A 185 9.07 8.40 2.24
N ALA A 186 8.87 8.32 0.94
CA ALA A 186 7.59 8.00 0.36
C ALA A 186 7.81 7.10 -0.85
N PHE A 187 6.79 6.29 -1.15
CA PHE A 187 6.81 5.39 -2.29
C PHE A 187 5.44 5.38 -2.97
N GLY A 188 5.44 5.30 -4.30
CA GLY A 188 4.23 5.12 -5.08
C GLY A 188 4.46 5.15 -6.59
N CYS A 189 3.38 4.96 -7.33
CA CYS A 189 3.37 5.04 -8.78
C CYS A 189 3.21 6.48 -9.24
N ASP A 190 4.06 6.90 -10.17
CA ASP A 190 3.86 8.12 -10.95
C ASP A 190 2.99 7.77 -12.17
N PRO A 191 1.72 8.24 -12.22
CA PRO A 191 0.81 7.89 -13.30
C PRO A 191 1.20 8.51 -14.65
N PHE A 192 2.00 9.59 -14.66
CA PHE A 192 2.35 10.31 -15.89
C PHE A 192 3.37 9.55 -16.74
N ILE A 193 4.40 9.01 -16.08
CA ILE A 193 5.45 8.22 -16.73
C ILE A 193 5.26 6.71 -16.52
N ASN A 194 4.19 6.31 -15.84
CA ASN A 194 3.84 4.92 -15.52
C ASN A 194 5.04 4.15 -14.91
N SER A 195 5.67 4.76 -13.91
CA SER A 195 6.84 4.20 -13.22
C SER A 195 6.77 4.47 -11.73
N TYR A 196 7.38 3.59 -10.95
CA TYR A 196 7.40 3.68 -9.50
C TYR A 196 8.53 4.60 -9.04
N LYS A 197 8.23 5.50 -8.10
CA LYS A 197 9.21 6.43 -7.53
C LYS A 197 9.35 6.20 -6.03
N VAL A 198 10.58 6.33 -5.53
CA VAL A 198 10.88 6.51 -4.11
C VAL A 198 11.40 7.92 -3.93
N VAL A 199 10.79 8.67 -3.01
CA VAL A 199 11.27 9.98 -2.59
C VAL A 199 11.93 9.82 -1.23
N SER A 200 13.15 10.32 -1.08
CA SER A 200 13.85 10.41 0.20
C SER A 200 14.03 11.88 0.57
N VAL A 201 13.70 12.22 1.80
CA VAL A 201 13.89 13.56 2.36
C VAL A 201 14.74 13.43 3.61
N PHE A 202 15.99 13.86 3.51
CA PHE A 202 16.90 13.96 4.65
C PHE A 202 16.76 15.34 5.30
N CYS A 203 16.69 15.42 6.64
CA CYS A 203 16.78 16.68 7.40
C CYS A 203 17.94 16.59 8.41
N CYS A 204 18.80 17.61 8.40
CA CYS A 204 19.83 17.84 9.42
C CYS A 204 19.22 18.51 10.66
N ASP A 205 19.76 18.23 11.85
CA ASP A 205 19.50 18.93 13.13
C ASP A 205 18.31 18.47 13.99
N PHE A 206 18.56 17.51 14.89
CA PHE A 206 17.68 17.14 16.01
C PHE A 206 18.40 17.16 17.38
N GLU A 207 19.53 17.86 17.53
CA GLU A 207 20.35 17.79 18.76
C GLU A 207 20.14 18.93 19.79
N SER A 208 19.39 20.00 19.51
CA SER A 208 19.10 21.03 20.52
C SER A 208 17.63 21.11 20.91
N LEU A 209 17.37 21.02 22.21
CA LEU A 209 16.08 21.29 22.88
C LEU A 209 15.55 22.73 22.67
N THR A 210 16.27 23.55 21.91
CA THR A 210 15.83 24.84 21.36
C THR A 210 15.66 24.65 19.86
N ILE A 211 14.43 24.40 19.43
CA ILE A 211 14.06 24.15 18.05
C ILE A 211 14.11 25.50 17.32
N ASP A 212 15.02 25.65 16.35
CA ASP A 212 14.91 26.68 15.30
C ASP A 212 14.80 25.97 13.94
N MET A 213 13.59 25.52 13.60
CA MET A 213 13.26 24.88 12.32
C MET A 213 13.50 25.78 11.11
N LYS A 214 13.74 27.09 11.31
CA LYS A 214 14.14 27.99 10.22
C LYS A 214 15.54 27.66 9.68
N GLY A 215 16.32 26.89 10.43
CA GLY A 215 17.66 26.42 10.06
C GLY A 215 17.77 25.00 9.50
N CYS A 216 16.74 24.13 9.60
CA CYS A 216 16.88 22.75 9.08
C CYS A 216 17.10 22.80 7.56
N LYS A 217 18.26 22.30 7.14
CA LYS A 217 18.53 22.01 5.73
C LYS A 217 17.97 20.65 5.41
N SER A 218 17.16 20.62 4.34
CA SER A 218 16.69 19.35 3.78
C SER A 218 17.53 18.95 2.56
N GLN A 219 17.54 17.66 2.26
CA GLN A 219 18.03 17.14 1.00
C GLN A 219 17.00 16.17 0.43
N VAL A 220 16.48 16.50 -0.74
CA VAL A 220 15.49 15.67 -1.43
C VAL A 220 16.14 14.93 -2.59
N LYS A 221 15.92 13.62 -2.65
CA LYS A 221 16.33 12.77 -3.78
C LYS A 221 15.15 11.90 -4.22
N ILE A 222 15.07 11.65 -5.52
CA ILE A 222 14.09 10.78 -6.15
C ILE A 222 14.82 9.65 -6.86
N TYR A 223 14.40 8.42 -6.59
CA TYR A 223 14.74 7.25 -7.38
C TYR A 223 13.53 6.85 -8.21
N THR A 224 13.71 6.66 -9.52
CA THR A 224 12.66 6.13 -10.41
C THR A 224 13.00 4.70 -10.78
N LEU A 225 12.05 3.78 -10.69
CA LEU A 225 12.26 2.37 -11.01
C LEU A 225 12.73 2.22 -12.46
N GLY A 226 13.78 1.42 -12.64
CA GLY A 226 14.47 1.27 -13.94
C GLY A 226 15.65 2.24 -14.11
N THR A 227 15.71 3.33 -13.34
CA THR A 227 16.93 4.13 -13.21
C THR A 227 17.93 3.43 -12.28
N HIS A 228 19.23 3.66 -12.46
CA HIS A 228 20.28 3.03 -11.65
C HIS A 228 20.88 3.97 -10.60
N SER A 229 20.27 5.13 -10.37
CA SER A 229 20.80 6.16 -9.46
C SER A 229 19.71 7.04 -8.87
N TRP A 230 20.04 7.69 -7.75
CA TRP A 230 19.22 8.73 -7.15
C TRP A 230 19.47 10.06 -7.84
N ARG A 231 18.41 10.81 -8.14
CA ARG A 231 18.48 12.17 -8.66
C ARG A 231 18.12 13.17 -7.58
N ARG A 232 18.97 14.16 -7.33
CA ARG A 232 18.69 15.26 -6.40
C ARG A 232 17.75 16.27 -7.07
N ILE A 233 16.78 16.75 -6.31
CA ILE A 233 15.90 17.87 -6.70
C ILE A 233 16.11 19.05 -5.77
N GLN A 234 15.35 20.13 -5.96
CA GLN A 234 15.39 21.29 -5.08
C GLN A 234 15.10 20.87 -3.63
N ASP A 235 15.69 21.57 -2.65
CA ASP A 235 15.42 21.30 -1.24
C ASP A 235 14.07 21.92 -0.82
N PHE A 236 13.44 21.39 0.22
CA PHE A 236 12.23 21.99 0.77
C PHE A 236 12.51 23.41 1.27
N PRO A 237 11.58 24.35 1.08
CA PRO A 237 11.65 25.66 1.72
C PRO A 237 11.71 25.54 3.27
N PRO A 238 12.29 26.54 3.96
CA PRO A 238 12.24 26.60 5.42
C PRO A 238 10.80 26.45 5.94
N CYS A 239 10.63 25.81 7.10
CA CYS A 239 9.32 25.55 7.72
C CYS A 239 8.36 24.63 6.92
N MET A 240 8.83 24.03 5.82
CA MET A 240 8.07 23.04 5.03
C MET A 240 8.73 21.66 5.03
N VAL A 241 9.74 21.43 5.86
CA VAL A 241 10.50 20.18 5.85
C VAL A 241 9.67 19.06 6.49
N PRO A 242 9.36 17.99 5.74
CA PRO A 242 8.69 16.81 6.28
C PRO A 242 9.41 16.20 7.48
N CYS A 243 8.64 15.74 8.46
CA CYS A 243 9.17 15.08 9.65
C CYS A 243 8.16 14.06 10.19
N GLY A 244 8.68 12.96 10.75
CA GLY A 244 7.84 11.91 11.33
C GLY A 244 7.53 10.81 10.32
N GLU A 245 6.24 10.54 10.12
CA GLU A 245 5.72 9.42 9.33
C GLU A 245 6.16 9.46 7.85
N PRO A 246 6.16 8.30 7.17
CA PRO A 246 6.30 8.22 5.72
C PRO A 246 5.28 9.08 4.97
N GLY A 247 5.67 9.54 3.78
CA GLY A 247 4.80 10.32 2.91
C GLY A 247 3.81 9.46 2.16
N ILE A 248 2.61 10.02 1.97
CA ILE A 248 1.52 9.39 1.25
C ILE A 248 1.55 9.81 -0.21
N THR A 249 1.78 8.85 -1.10
CA THR A 249 1.74 9.07 -2.55
C THR A 249 0.33 8.85 -3.07
N ILE A 250 -0.27 9.87 -3.69
CA ILE A 250 -1.58 9.78 -4.31
C ILE A 250 -1.67 10.69 -5.53
N SER A 251 -2.18 10.15 -6.63
CA SER A 251 -2.47 10.89 -7.87
C SER A 251 -1.31 11.77 -8.35
N GLY A 252 -0.08 11.23 -8.36
CA GLY A 252 1.11 11.94 -8.81
C GLY A 252 1.70 12.95 -7.80
N THR A 253 1.15 13.04 -6.59
CA THR A 253 1.67 13.90 -5.53
C THR A 253 2.11 13.08 -4.33
N VAL A 254 3.07 13.60 -3.57
CA VAL A 254 3.52 13.01 -2.31
C VAL A 254 3.27 13.99 -1.18
N ASN A 255 2.61 13.54 -0.12
CA ASN A 255 2.06 14.40 0.92
C ASN A 255 2.58 13.98 2.30
N TRP A 256 3.03 14.97 3.08
CA TRP A 256 3.51 14.78 4.45
C TRP A 256 2.92 15.82 5.38
N PHE A 257 2.97 15.53 6.68
CA PHE A 257 2.99 16.59 7.68
C PHE A 257 4.39 17.18 7.82
N ALA A 258 4.44 18.49 8.02
CA ALA A 258 5.62 19.27 8.39
C ALA A 258 5.23 20.22 9.53
N TYR A 259 6.21 20.70 10.31
CA TYR A 259 5.98 21.71 11.34
C TYR A 259 6.30 23.10 10.79
N SER A 260 5.37 24.04 10.97
CA SER A 260 5.47 25.39 10.42
C SER A 260 6.15 26.40 11.36
N ASP A 261 6.13 26.16 12.68
CA ASP A 261 6.78 27.01 13.68
C ASP A 261 7.69 26.18 14.59
N ALA A 262 8.85 26.74 14.86
CA ALA A 262 9.91 26.19 15.69
C ALA A 262 9.63 26.36 17.19
N VAL A 263 8.85 27.39 17.57
CA VAL A 263 8.67 27.77 18.99
C VAL A 263 7.53 27.03 19.66
N LEU A 264 6.50 26.66 18.89
CA LEU A 264 5.35 25.91 19.36
C LEU A 264 5.21 24.67 18.48
N SER A 265 5.51 23.51 19.05
CA SER A 265 5.37 22.17 18.45
C SER A 265 3.92 21.79 18.04
N SER A 266 3.02 22.77 17.88
CA SER A 266 1.58 22.59 17.72
C SER A 266 1.02 22.98 16.35
N SER A 267 1.76 23.70 15.49
CA SER A 267 1.25 24.07 14.16
C SER A 267 1.82 23.20 13.04
N GLN A 268 1.20 22.03 12.85
CA GLN A 268 1.47 21.16 11.71
C GLN A 268 0.84 21.74 10.44
N VAL A 269 1.49 21.54 9.29
CA VAL A 269 0.99 21.85 7.95
C VAL A 269 1.11 20.64 7.05
N ILE A 270 0.23 20.53 6.07
CA ILE A 270 0.34 19.50 5.03
C ILE A 270 1.17 20.09 3.89
N VAL A 271 2.28 19.43 3.57
CA VAL A 271 3.14 19.79 2.43
C VAL A 271 3.02 18.72 1.36
N SER A 272 2.95 19.16 0.11
CA SER A 272 2.76 18.32 -1.06
C SER A 272 3.88 18.59 -2.05
N LEU A 273 4.53 17.52 -2.51
CA LEU A 273 5.45 17.51 -3.64
C LEU A 273 4.71 16.97 -4.85
N ASP A 274 4.65 17.77 -5.91
CA ASP A 274 4.17 17.33 -7.22
C ASP A 274 5.30 16.60 -7.97
N LEU A 275 5.09 15.34 -8.36
CA LEU A 275 6.15 14.50 -8.95
C LEU A 275 6.44 14.81 -10.42
N GLU A 276 5.55 15.54 -11.10
CA GLU A 276 5.69 15.94 -12.49
C GLU A 276 6.46 17.25 -12.60
N THR A 277 6.02 18.26 -11.86
CA THR A 277 6.60 19.62 -11.86
C THR A 277 7.75 19.78 -10.87
N GLU A 278 7.94 18.82 -9.96
CA GLU A 278 8.93 18.85 -8.88
C GLU A 278 8.80 20.09 -8.00
N SER A 279 7.56 20.57 -7.83
CA SER A 279 7.23 21.76 -7.08
C SER A 279 6.60 21.43 -5.73
N TYR A 280 6.83 22.32 -4.76
CA TYR A 280 6.29 22.20 -3.41
C TYR A 280 5.11 23.14 -3.21
N ARG A 281 4.07 22.66 -2.54
CA ARG A 281 2.96 23.50 -2.09
C ARG A 281 2.48 23.10 -0.72
N GLN A 282 1.89 24.05 -0.02
CA GLN A 282 1.15 23.78 1.20
C GLN A 282 -0.33 23.55 0.87
N ILE A 283 -0.92 22.54 1.49
CA ILE A 283 -2.35 22.26 1.41
C ILE A 283 -3.01 22.88 2.65
N SER A 284 -4.09 23.64 2.43
CA SER A 284 -4.92 24.18 3.52
C SER A 284 -5.49 23.03 4.34
N GLN A 285 -5.67 23.20 5.65
CA GLN A 285 -6.23 22.16 6.51
C GLN A 285 -7.68 22.44 6.90
N PRO A 286 -8.46 21.40 7.26
CA PRO A 286 -9.73 21.59 7.96
C PRO A 286 -9.54 22.32 9.29
N ASP A 287 -10.61 22.95 9.76
CA ASP A 287 -10.73 23.35 11.16
C ASP A 287 -11.14 22.11 11.99
N TYR A 288 -10.17 21.56 12.70
CA TYR A 288 -10.37 20.39 13.55
C TYR A 288 -11.00 20.74 14.92
N GLY A 289 -11.05 22.03 15.29
CA GLY A 289 -11.42 22.49 16.63
C GLY A 289 -10.25 22.42 17.62
N MET A 290 -10.45 21.75 18.76
CA MET A 290 -9.46 21.67 19.85
C MET A 290 -8.19 20.88 19.46
N GLN A 291 -7.16 20.95 20.31
CA GLN A 291 -5.86 20.30 20.11
C GLN A 291 -6.01 18.80 19.82
N VAL A 292 -5.74 18.44 18.56
CA VAL A 292 -5.84 17.07 18.04
C VAL A 292 -4.49 16.64 17.51
N ASN A 293 -4.18 15.36 17.65
CA ASN A 293 -3.08 14.77 16.91
C ASN A 293 -3.56 14.35 15.53
N LEU A 294 -2.69 14.46 14.52
CA LEU A 294 -3.06 14.22 13.15
C LEU A 294 -2.26 13.07 12.54
N THR A 295 -2.91 12.25 11.72
CA THR A 295 -2.24 11.31 10.81
C THR A 295 -2.78 11.47 9.39
N LEU A 296 -1.92 11.26 8.39
CA LEU A 296 -2.32 11.27 6.97
C LEU A 296 -2.63 9.86 6.50
N GLY A 297 -3.53 9.74 5.54
CA GLY A 297 -3.76 8.49 4.84
C GLY A 297 -4.45 8.69 3.50
N ILE A 298 -4.89 7.56 2.93
CA ILE A 298 -5.67 7.51 1.71
C ILE A 298 -6.99 6.84 2.05
N MET A 299 -8.08 7.43 1.59
CA MET A 299 -9.41 6.83 1.69
C MET A 299 -10.25 7.23 0.48
N ARG A 300 -10.86 6.24 -0.18
CA ARG A 300 -11.63 6.42 -1.44
C ARG A 300 -10.83 7.17 -2.51
N ASP A 301 -9.57 6.77 -2.70
CA ASP A 301 -8.63 7.40 -3.64
C ASP A 301 -8.46 8.92 -3.44
N CYS A 302 -8.73 9.41 -2.23
CA CYS A 302 -8.55 10.79 -1.81
C CYS A 302 -7.57 10.87 -0.63
N LEU A 303 -6.80 11.96 -0.57
CA LEU A 303 -5.99 12.27 0.60
C LEU A 303 -6.93 12.50 1.79
N CYS A 304 -6.62 11.89 2.93
CA CYS A 304 -7.40 12.05 4.15
C CYS A 304 -6.52 12.45 5.34
N VAL A 305 -7.16 13.12 6.31
CA VAL A 305 -6.56 13.39 7.62
C VAL A 305 -7.41 12.72 8.67
N PHE A 306 -6.77 11.93 9.52
CA PHE A 306 -7.34 11.46 10.77
C PHE A 306 -6.99 12.45 11.87
N SER A 307 -8.01 12.97 12.52
CA SER A 307 -7.92 13.91 13.63
C SER A 307 -8.31 13.20 14.92
N HIS A 308 -7.33 13.00 15.79
CA HIS A 308 -7.45 12.22 17.01
C HIS A 308 -7.60 13.16 18.22
N SER A 309 -8.77 13.12 18.85
CA SER A 309 -9.05 13.84 20.11
C SER A 309 -9.18 12.86 21.28
N HIS A 310 -9.33 13.39 22.49
CA HIS A 310 -9.62 12.60 23.69
C HIS A 310 -11.03 12.01 23.75
N SER A 311 -11.91 12.34 22.79
CA SER A 311 -13.32 11.91 22.84
C SER A 311 -13.81 11.26 21.55
N PHE A 312 -13.15 11.53 20.43
CA PHE A 312 -13.51 11.00 19.12
C PHE A 312 -12.32 11.02 18.16
N ASN A 313 -12.43 10.25 17.09
CA ASN A 313 -11.52 10.28 15.96
C ASN A 313 -12.31 10.71 14.70
N ASP A 314 -12.00 11.88 14.16
CA ASP A 314 -12.65 12.37 12.94
C ASP A 314 -11.80 12.03 11.72
N VAL A 315 -12.45 11.69 10.60
CA VAL A 315 -11.77 11.49 9.33
C VAL A 315 -12.23 12.54 8.33
N TRP A 316 -11.29 13.32 7.83
CA TRP A 316 -11.52 14.38 6.86
C TRP A 316 -10.98 13.95 5.50
N LEU A 317 -11.78 14.12 4.45
CA LEU A 317 -11.40 13.86 3.07
C LEU A 317 -11.11 15.18 2.34
N LEU A 318 -10.00 15.21 1.60
CA LEU A 318 -9.71 16.29 0.67
C LEU A 318 -10.49 16.06 -0.62
N GLN A 319 -11.49 16.90 -0.87
CA GLN A 319 -12.26 16.88 -2.10
C GLN A 319 -11.74 17.94 -3.07
N LYS A 320 -11.62 17.58 -4.35
CA LYS A 320 -11.40 18.53 -5.44
C LYS A 320 -12.75 18.85 -6.09
N CYS A 321 -13.27 20.05 -5.84
CA CYS A 321 -14.49 20.56 -6.45
C CYS A 321 -14.13 21.66 -7.45
N GLY A 322 -14.06 21.32 -8.73
CA GLY A 322 -13.53 22.21 -9.77
C GLY A 322 -12.07 22.56 -9.50
N ASN A 323 -11.74 23.85 -9.44
CA ASN A 323 -10.39 24.35 -9.15
C ASN A 323 -10.15 24.61 -7.66
N LYS A 324 -11.08 24.23 -6.77
CA LYS A 324 -10.96 24.47 -5.33
C LYS A 324 -10.83 23.15 -4.58
N GLU A 325 -9.86 23.12 -3.67
CA GLU A 325 -9.66 22.06 -2.70
C GLU A 325 -10.43 22.42 -1.42
N SER A 326 -11.26 21.51 -0.93
CA SER A 326 -12.03 21.69 0.30
C SER A 326 -12.08 20.39 1.10
N TRP A 327 -12.02 20.50 2.42
CA TRP A 327 -12.12 19.36 3.31
C TRP A 327 -13.56 19.09 3.73
N ILE A 328 -13.96 17.83 3.66
CA ILE A 328 -15.25 17.36 4.17
C ILE A 328 -15.01 16.35 5.29
N LYS A 329 -15.76 16.45 6.38
CA LYS A 329 -15.74 15.41 7.42
C LYS A 329 -16.54 14.21 6.91
N LEU A 330 -15.88 13.07 6.72
CA LEU A 330 -16.54 11.86 6.25
C LEU A 330 -17.22 11.12 7.40
N ILE A 331 -16.45 10.77 8.44
CA ILE A 331 -16.92 9.96 9.56
C ILE A 331 -16.35 10.46 10.88
N ARG A 332 -17.11 10.21 11.95
CA ARG A 332 -16.67 10.34 13.34
C ARG A 332 -16.72 8.98 13.99
N LEU A 333 -15.58 8.52 14.48
CA LEU A 333 -15.42 7.29 15.23
C LEU A 333 -15.32 7.60 16.73
N PRO A 334 -15.75 6.68 17.61
CA PRO A 334 -15.53 6.83 19.05
C PRO A 334 -14.04 6.86 19.39
N TYR A 335 -13.73 7.30 20.60
CA TYR A 335 -12.39 7.16 21.16
C TYR A 335 -12.12 5.69 21.51
N PHE A 336 -10.99 5.15 21.05
CA PHE A 336 -10.61 3.75 21.24
C PHE A 336 -9.48 3.53 22.26
N GLY A 337 -8.86 4.60 22.77
CA GLY A 337 -7.74 4.50 23.72
C GLY A 337 -8.19 4.38 25.17
N ASP A 338 -7.26 4.01 26.05
CA ASP A 338 -7.43 4.21 27.50
C ASP A 338 -6.98 5.64 27.89
N HIS A 339 -7.33 6.10 29.09
CA HIS A 339 -7.16 7.49 29.52
C HIS A 339 -5.71 8.00 29.66
N ASP A 340 -4.69 7.17 29.39
CA ASP A 340 -3.30 7.55 29.61
C ASP A 340 -2.50 7.82 28.33
N TYR A 341 -1.80 8.95 28.41
CA TYR A 341 -0.82 9.52 27.51
C TYR A 341 0.11 8.43 26.92
N PHE A 342 0.06 8.14 25.61
CA PHE A 342 1.22 8.11 24.68
C PHE A 342 0.95 7.41 23.30
N ILE A 343 1.24 8.16 22.23
CA ILE A 343 1.99 7.88 20.97
C ILE A 343 1.36 7.08 19.81
N HIS A 344 0.39 6.18 19.98
CA HIS A 344 -0.05 5.35 18.84
C HIS A 344 -1.54 5.51 18.52
N HIS A 345 -1.82 6.39 17.57
CA HIS A 345 -3.17 6.65 17.07
C HIS A 345 -3.77 5.45 16.33
N PRO A 346 -5.11 5.31 16.36
CA PRO A 346 -5.78 4.29 15.59
C PRO A 346 -5.49 4.48 14.09
N LYS A 347 -5.01 3.40 13.46
CA LYS A 347 -4.79 3.32 12.01
C LYS A 347 -5.96 2.57 11.40
N ILE A 348 -6.68 3.23 10.50
CA ILE A 348 -7.70 2.57 9.67
C ILE A 348 -6.99 1.81 8.56
N VAL A 349 -7.32 0.52 8.45
CA VAL A 349 -6.71 -0.37 7.46
C VAL A 349 -7.64 -0.60 6.28
N TYR A 350 -8.93 -0.78 6.57
CA TYR A 350 -9.91 -1.12 5.56
C TYR A 350 -11.30 -0.59 5.95
N ILE A 351 -12.07 -0.19 4.94
CA ILE A 351 -13.48 0.16 5.05
C ILE A 351 -14.22 -0.71 4.04
N SER A 352 -15.31 -1.35 4.49
CA SER A 352 -16.13 -2.18 3.63
C SER A 352 -16.78 -1.39 2.50
N GLU A 353 -17.10 -2.07 1.39
CA GLU A 353 -17.71 -1.42 0.21
C GLU A 353 -19.06 -0.75 0.52
N ASP A 354 -19.78 -1.22 1.54
CA ASP A 354 -21.04 -0.64 2.01
C ASP A 354 -20.85 0.48 3.05
N ASP A 355 -19.59 0.88 3.30
CA ASP A 355 -19.16 1.87 4.29
C ASP A 355 -19.61 1.57 5.73
N ASN A 356 -20.10 0.35 6.00
CA ASN A 356 -20.67 0.02 7.29
C ASN A 356 -19.63 -0.47 8.30
N HIS A 357 -18.59 -1.16 7.84
CA HIS A 357 -17.60 -1.78 8.70
C HIS A 357 -16.22 -1.17 8.46
N VAL A 358 -15.57 -0.77 9.55
CA VAL A 358 -14.22 -0.22 9.54
C VAL A 358 -13.30 -1.14 10.32
N LEU A 359 -12.30 -1.69 9.63
CA LEU A 359 -11.20 -2.41 10.27
C LEU A 359 -10.10 -1.42 10.64
N LEU A 360 -9.78 -1.37 11.93
CA LEU A 360 -8.71 -0.53 12.44
C LEU A 360 -7.92 -1.25 13.52
N TYR A 361 -6.71 -0.80 13.76
CA TYR A 361 -5.93 -1.21 14.92
C TYR A 361 -5.32 -0.01 15.62
N PHE A 362 -5.08 -0.18 16.91
CA PHE A 362 -4.36 0.78 17.73
C PHE A 362 -3.52 0.03 18.75
N LYS A 363 -2.50 0.70 19.27
CA LYS A 363 -1.66 0.13 20.32
C LYS A 363 -2.27 0.48 21.67
N ASP A 364 -2.48 -0.54 22.47
CA ASP A 364 -2.87 -0.43 23.86
C ASP A 364 -1.71 -0.96 24.73
N PHE A 365 -1.04 -0.05 25.42
CA PHE A 365 0.25 -0.29 26.08
C PHE A 365 1.29 -0.96 25.14
N SER A 366 1.62 -2.22 25.39
CA SER A 366 2.57 -3.02 24.60
C SER A 366 1.88 -3.96 23.60
N LYS A 367 0.55 -3.96 23.53
CA LYS A 367 -0.24 -4.88 22.71
C LYS A 367 -0.97 -4.14 21.60
N LEU A 368 -1.12 -4.78 20.45
CA LEU A 368 -1.94 -4.25 19.37
C LEU A 368 -3.35 -4.82 19.45
N LYS A 369 -4.32 -3.92 19.50
CA LYS A 369 -5.74 -4.24 19.50
C LYS A 369 -6.30 -3.98 18.12
N TRP A 370 -6.96 -5.00 17.58
CA TRP A 370 -7.70 -4.92 16.33
C TRP A 370 -9.18 -4.86 16.63
N VAL A 371 -9.88 -3.96 15.97
CA VAL A 371 -11.33 -3.82 16.11
C VAL A 371 -11.99 -3.65 14.75
N VAL A 372 -13.21 -4.16 14.67
CA VAL A 372 -14.16 -3.80 13.62
C VAL A 372 -15.18 -2.87 14.26
N TYR A 373 -15.34 -1.68 13.69
CA TYR A 373 -16.42 -0.78 14.05
C TYR A 373 -17.57 -0.93 13.05
N ASP A 374 -18.77 -1.21 13.55
CA ASP A 374 -20.00 -1.27 12.78
C ASP A 374 -20.79 0.03 12.97
N PHE A 375 -20.92 0.81 11.89
CA PHE A 375 -21.63 2.09 11.89
C PHE A 375 -23.15 1.93 12.07
N LYS A 376 -23.78 0.89 11.53
CA LYS A 376 -25.24 0.68 11.66
C LYS A 376 -25.64 0.39 13.10
N ASN A 377 -24.81 -0.38 13.80
CA ASN A 377 -25.10 -0.81 15.17
C ASN A 377 -24.36 0.01 16.24
N GLU A 378 -23.51 0.97 15.82
CA GLU A 378 -22.58 1.72 16.67
C GLU A 378 -21.76 0.81 17.60
N ALA A 379 -21.41 -0.38 17.11
CA ALA A 379 -20.79 -1.44 17.90
C ALA A 379 -19.29 -1.54 17.59
N VAL A 380 -18.51 -1.79 18.64
CA VAL A 380 -17.07 -2.07 18.54
C VAL A 380 -16.84 -3.53 18.87
N GLU A 381 -16.32 -4.29 17.92
CA GLU A 381 -15.99 -5.70 18.13
C GLU A 381 -14.47 -5.90 18.09
N SER A 382 -13.92 -6.46 19.18
CA SER A 382 -12.49 -6.78 19.24
C SER A 382 -12.17 -8.08 18.54
N ILE A 383 -11.11 -8.07 17.73
CA ILE A 383 -10.60 -9.27 17.06
C ILE A 383 -9.48 -9.88 17.90
N LYS A 384 -9.62 -11.16 18.25
CA LYS A 384 -8.59 -11.90 18.99
C LYS A 384 -7.44 -12.28 18.06
N ILE A 385 -6.23 -11.89 18.43
CA ILE A 385 -4.98 -12.28 17.74
C ILE A 385 -4.01 -12.81 18.80
N GLN A 386 -3.14 -13.74 18.41
CA GLN A 386 -1.98 -14.08 19.25
C GLN A 386 -1.13 -12.83 19.49
N ASP A 387 -0.70 -12.59 20.74
CA ASP A 387 0.12 -11.42 21.11
C ASP A 387 1.33 -11.32 20.17
N MET A 388 1.26 -10.37 19.23
CA MET A 388 2.29 -10.11 18.23
C MET A 388 2.80 -8.70 18.43
N SER A 389 4.13 -8.54 18.42
CA SER A 389 4.84 -7.27 18.29
C SER A 389 4.71 -6.74 16.86
N LEU A 390 3.46 -6.48 16.47
CA LEU A 390 3.09 -5.91 15.19
C LEU A 390 3.59 -4.45 15.09
N ILE A 391 3.99 -4.05 13.90
CA ILE A 391 4.54 -2.72 13.59
C ILE A 391 3.52 -1.95 12.77
N ASP A 392 3.06 -2.58 11.69
CA ASP A 392 2.17 -1.95 10.73
C ASP A 392 1.33 -2.99 9.99
N SER A 393 0.24 -2.53 9.40
CA SER A 393 -0.60 -3.35 8.55
C SER A 393 -1.33 -2.52 7.49
N PHE A 394 -1.49 -3.11 6.32
CA PHE A 394 -2.11 -2.47 5.17
C PHE A 394 -2.73 -3.53 4.25
N VAL A 395 -3.65 -3.06 3.40
CA VAL A 395 -4.23 -3.88 2.33
C VAL A 395 -3.21 -4.03 1.20
N TYR A 396 -3.04 -5.27 0.75
CA TYR A 396 -2.14 -5.67 -0.31
C TYR A 396 -2.90 -6.41 -1.41
N ILE A 397 -2.47 -6.16 -2.65
CA ILE A 397 -2.95 -6.85 -3.84
C ILE A 397 -1.79 -7.56 -4.50
N GLU A 398 -2.01 -8.75 -5.04
CA GLU A 398 -0.96 -9.44 -5.78
C GLU A 398 -0.70 -8.76 -7.13
N SER A 399 0.56 -8.73 -7.57
CA SER A 399 0.92 -8.18 -8.87
C SER A 399 2.05 -8.94 -9.58
N LEU A 400 2.08 -8.78 -10.91
CA LEU A 400 3.14 -9.30 -11.79
C LEU A 400 4.25 -8.27 -12.07
N ILE A 401 4.20 -7.10 -11.43
CA ILE A 401 5.10 -5.99 -11.71
C ILE A 401 6.56 -6.39 -11.45
N LEU A 402 7.39 -6.20 -12.46
CA LEU A 402 8.82 -6.47 -12.40
C LEU A 402 9.59 -5.28 -11.84
N LEU A 403 10.67 -5.57 -11.11
CA LEU A 403 11.53 -4.54 -10.51
C LEU A 403 12.66 -4.05 -11.43
N GLY A 404 12.77 -4.59 -12.65
CA GLY A 404 13.85 -4.32 -13.62
C GLY A 404 15.21 -4.82 -13.10
N PHE A 405 15.77 -5.85 -13.74
CA PHE A 405 17.10 -6.38 -13.43
C PHE A 405 18.04 -6.21 -14.61
#